data_AF-A0A2N2M9B5-F1
#
_entry.id   AF-A0A2N2M9B5-F1
#
_cell.length_a   1.000
_cell.length_b   1.000
_cell.length_c   1.000
_cell.angle_alpha   90.00
_cell.angle_beta   90.00
_cell.angle_gamma   90.00
#
_symmetry.space_group_name_H-M   'P 1'
#
loop_
_entity.id
_entity.type
_entity.pdbx_description
1 polymer ?
#
loop_
_entity_poly.entity_id
_entity_poly.type
_entity_poly.pdbx_seq_one_letter_code
_entity_poly.pdbx_strand_id
1 'polypeptide(L)'
;MREPTIHEAKITGGFWGEKQRLNADHAIFYQWQKLEATRCIDNFRIAAGMLSGFREGFFFADSDAYKWLDAASRIMFHFSNPDLKILVDDFIDLLAKAQQSDGYLYTYNQIHFPGQRWVDLQVEHEFYCLGHLIEAAVSHFETTAETKLLAVAQKAADLLVKDFSDSIPDFTDGHEEIEIALIKLWKATDNIEYLALAKAFVERRGTIKLFPFKMLSQVLDSGRRMKLVDKKRELWLIEHPDHNTFKLPERNKNIVPLWAGPRFAISALTGKYNQQHKPASEQKKAEGHSVRFCYLKTAEAMLAQIQGQENRIKQLREIWTQMVTRRMYVTGGIGSLPLSEGFG
;
A
#
# COMPACT_ATOMS: atom_id res chain seq x y z
N MET A 1 16.68 -11.82 -18.79
CA MET A 1 16.53 -10.56 -19.54
C MET A 1 16.64 -9.43 -18.52
N ARG A 2 17.50 -8.44 -18.74
CA ARG A 2 17.61 -7.24 -17.88
C ARG A 2 16.39 -6.35 -18.17
N GLU A 3 15.66 -5.92 -17.15
CA GLU A 3 14.58 -4.94 -17.32
C GLU A 3 15.20 -3.59 -17.68
N PRO A 4 14.72 -2.92 -18.75
CA PRO A 4 15.17 -1.58 -19.08
C PRO A 4 14.76 -0.60 -17.97
N THR A 5 15.68 0.25 -17.57
CA THR A 5 15.47 1.33 -16.59
C THR A 5 14.82 2.55 -17.25
N ILE A 6 14.30 3.47 -16.43
CA ILE A 6 13.74 4.74 -16.92
C ILE A 6 14.76 5.58 -17.71
N HIS A 7 16.06 5.34 -17.46
CA HIS A 7 17.17 5.99 -18.17
C HIS A 7 17.43 5.39 -19.57
N GLU A 8 16.92 4.20 -19.86
CA GLU A 8 17.21 3.44 -21.09
C GLU A 8 16.07 3.49 -22.12
N ALA A 9 14.88 3.98 -21.74
CA ALA A 9 13.72 4.05 -22.63
C ALA A 9 12.97 5.39 -22.49
N LYS A 10 12.61 6.01 -23.62
CA LYS A 10 11.86 7.26 -23.67
C LYS A 10 10.68 7.16 -24.64
N ILE A 11 9.50 7.52 -24.16
CA ILE A 11 8.32 7.68 -25.00
C ILE A 11 8.41 9.03 -25.71
N THR A 12 8.46 9.02 -27.04
CA THR A 12 8.68 10.24 -27.84
C THR A 12 7.39 10.90 -28.34
N GLY A 13 6.24 10.21 -28.27
CA GLY A 13 4.96 10.74 -28.73
C GLY A 13 3.85 9.69 -28.83
N GLY A 14 2.83 9.99 -29.66
CA GLY A 14 1.68 9.13 -29.88
C GLY A 14 0.79 8.95 -28.65
N PHE A 15 -0.02 7.89 -28.66
CA PHE A 15 -1.01 7.61 -27.61
C PHE A 15 -0.43 7.67 -26.19
N TRP A 16 0.69 6.99 -25.93
CA TRP A 16 1.31 6.98 -24.60
C TRP A 16 1.98 8.31 -24.24
N GLY A 17 2.56 9.01 -25.21
CA GLY A 17 3.12 10.35 -24.98
C GLY A 17 2.03 11.36 -24.62
N GLU A 18 0.84 11.27 -25.23
CA GLU A 18 -0.33 12.09 -24.87
C GLU A 18 -0.84 11.78 -23.47
N LYS A 19 -0.91 10.50 -23.07
CA LYS A 19 -1.30 10.13 -21.70
C LYS A 19 -0.28 10.58 -20.66
N GLN A 20 1.02 10.49 -20.96
CA GLN A 20 2.06 11.00 -20.07
C GLN A 20 1.98 12.52 -19.92
N ARG A 21 1.77 13.28 -21.01
CA ARG A 21 1.56 14.73 -20.94
C ARG A 21 0.30 15.10 -20.15
N LEU A 22 -0.83 14.44 -20.39
CA LEU A 22 -2.05 14.66 -19.61
C LEU A 22 -1.81 14.45 -18.11
N ASN A 23 -1.04 13.41 -17.75
CA ASN A 23 -0.70 13.15 -16.36
C ASN A 23 0.21 14.25 -15.79
N ALA A 24 1.26 14.64 -16.53
CA ALA A 24 2.23 15.64 -16.11
C ALA A 24 1.63 17.05 -15.99
N ASP A 25 0.77 17.44 -16.91
CA ASP A 25 0.26 18.80 -17.03
C ASP A 25 -1.02 19.02 -16.21
N HIS A 26 -1.83 17.97 -16.01
CA HIS A 26 -3.17 18.12 -15.42
C HIS A 26 -3.45 17.14 -14.29
N ALA A 27 -3.31 15.82 -14.54
CA ALA A 27 -3.81 14.83 -13.58
C ALA A 27 -3.06 14.89 -12.25
N ILE A 28 -1.72 15.06 -12.27
CA ILE A 28 -0.90 15.07 -11.06
C ILE A 28 -1.24 16.25 -10.14
N PHE A 29 -1.47 17.44 -10.70
CA PHE A 29 -1.87 18.63 -9.93
C PHE A 29 -3.30 18.53 -9.43
N TYR A 30 -4.22 17.99 -10.23
CA TYR A 30 -5.59 17.75 -9.79
C TYR A 30 -5.65 16.73 -8.65
N GLN A 31 -4.85 15.66 -8.71
CA GLN A 31 -4.72 14.69 -7.62
C GLN A 31 -4.21 15.36 -6.35
N TRP A 32 -3.17 16.20 -6.43
CA TRP A 32 -2.69 16.97 -5.28
C TRP A 32 -3.78 17.84 -4.65
N GLN A 33 -4.51 18.60 -5.48
CA GLN A 33 -5.66 19.39 -5.01
C GLN A 33 -6.71 18.53 -4.30
N LYS A 34 -6.92 17.28 -4.75
CA LYS A 34 -7.83 16.36 -4.06
C LYS A 34 -7.25 15.84 -2.75
N LEU A 35 -5.96 15.52 -2.67
CA LEU A 35 -5.32 15.13 -1.41
C LEU A 35 -5.41 16.25 -0.36
N GLU A 36 -5.27 17.51 -0.78
CA GLU A 36 -5.50 18.66 0.10
C GLU A 36 -6.99 18.80 0.47
N ALA A 37 -7.89 18.74 -0.51
CA ALA A 37 -9.34 18.89 -0.27
C ALA A 37 -9.92 17.77 0.60
N THR A 38 -9.38 16.55 0.52
CA THR A 38 -9.77 15.40 1.36
C THR A 38 -9.03 15.38 2.70
N ARG A 39 -8.17 16.39 2.97
CA ARG A 39 -7.38 16.52 4.20
C ARG A 39 -6.36 15.39 4.39
N CYS A 40 -6.05 14.63 3.33
CA CYS A 40 -5.04 13.58 3.37
C CYS A 40 -3.66 14.15 3.74
N ILE A 41 -3.26 15.29 3.16
CA ILE A 41 -1.97 15.94 3.48
C ILE A 41 -1.98 16.55 4.90
N ASP A 42 -3.13 17.08 5.35
CA ASP A 42 -3.29 17.63 6.70
C ASP A 42 -3.01 16.58 7.79
N ASN A 43 -3.27 15.30 7.52
CA ASN A 43 -2.91 14.22 8.46
C ASN A 43 -1.41 14.19 8.78
N PHE A 44 -0.55 14.42 7.77
CA PHE A 44 0.89 14.51 7.98
C PHE A 44 1.28 15.81 8.69
N ARG A 45 0.60 16.93 8.39
CA ARG A 45 0.80 18.20 9.11
C ARG A 45 0.45 18.07 10.59
N ILE A 46 -0.62 17.34 10.93
CA ILE A 46 -1.00 17.05 12.31
C ILE A 46 0.05 16.15 12.97
N ALA A 47 0.45 15.07 12.31
CA ALA A 47 1.48 14.16 12.83
C ALA A 47 2.84 14.87 13.05
N ALA A 48 3.17 15.87 12.22
CA ALA A 48 4.36 16.72 12.37
C ALA A 48 4.21 17.84 13.42
N GLY A 49 3.04 17.99 14.05
CA GLY A 49 2.75 19.07 15.00
C GLY A 49 2.64 20.45 14.35
N MET A 50 2.46 20.52 13.03
CA MET A 50 2.37 21.77 12.25
C MET A 50 0.93 22.27 12.10
N LEU A 51 -0.05 21.41 12.39
CA LEU A 51 -1.48 21.72 12.32
C LEU A 51 -2.20 21.07 13.50
N SER A 52 -3.07 21.83 14.18
CA SER A 52 -4.05 21.23 15.10
C SER A 52 -5.29 20.85 14.30
N GLY A 53 -5.76 19.61 14.46
CA GLY A 53 -6.92 19.13 13.73
C GLY A 53 -7.27 17.68 14.04
N PHE A 54 -8.29 17.18 13.35
CA PHE A 54 -8.68 15.78 13.40
C PHE A 54 -8.19 15.06 12.14
N ARG A 55 -7.69 13.83 12.28
CA ARG A 55 -7.29 13.04 11.10
C ARG A 55 -8.49 12.63 10.27
N GLU A 56 -8.36 12.74 8.97
CA GLU A 56 -9.39 12.39 7.99
C GLU A 56 -9.02 11.19 7.11
N GLY A 57 -10.05 10.56 6.56
CA GLY A 57 -9.91 9.41 5.66
C GLY A 57 -9.94 8.06 6.37
N PHE A 58 -9.87 6.99 5.57
CA PHE A 58 -9.74 5.64 6.09
C PHE A 58 -8.34 5.43 6.67
N PHE A 59 -8.14 4.37 7.45
CA PHE A 59 -6.84 4.14 8.11
C PHE A 59 -5.67 4.08 7.09
N PHE A 60 -5.89 3.59 5.87
CA PHE A 60 -4.89 3.53 4.79
C PHE A 60 -4.74 4.80 3.94
N ALA A 61 -5.37 5.93 4.32
CA ALA A 61 -5.38 7.17 3.52
C ALA A 61 -3.97 7.71 3.21
N ASP A 62 -2.98 7.37 4.04
CA ASP A 62 -1.58 7.78 3.87
C ASP A 62 -1.01 7.24 2.54
N SER A 63 -1.45 6.06 2.12
CA SER A 63 -1.03 5.46 0.85
C SER A 63 -1.46 6.26 -0.38
N ASP A 64 -2.53 7.06 -0.30
CA ASP A 64 -2.97 7.90 -1.43
C ASP A 64 -1.94 8.98 -1.71
N ALA A 65 -1.38 9.59 -0.66
CA ALA A 65 -0.33 10.59 -0.78
C ALA A 65 0.99 9.97 -1.26
N TYR A 66 1.33 8.77 -0.79
CA TYR A 66 2.54 8.07 -1.23
C TYR A 66 2.46 7.65 -2.71
N LYS A 67 1.32 7.15 -3.18
CA LYS A 67 1.12 6.83 -4.60
C LYS A 67 1.20 8.07 -5.50
N TRP A 68 0.70 9.21 -5.02
CA TRP A 68 0.89 10.48 -5.72
C TRP A 68 2.37 10.85 -5.79
N LEU A 69 3.13 10.69 -4.70
CA LEU A 69 4.56 10.98 -4.65
C LEU A 69 5.37 10.05 -5.56
N ASP A 70 5.04 8.76 -5.64
CA ASP A 70 5.61 7.83 -6.63
C ASP A 70 5.36 8.31 -8.07
N ALA A 71 4.10 8.62 -8.39
CA ALA A 71 3.75 9.10 -9.73
C ALA A 71 4.44 10.42 -10.09
N ALA A 72 4.46 11.39 -9.17
CA ALA A 72 5.12 12.68 -9.35
C ALA A 72 6.63 12.49 -9.60
N SER A 73 7.28 11.64 -8.80
CA SER A 73 8.70 11.31 -8.91
C SER A 73 9.07 10.77 -10.30
N ARG A 74 8.23 9.90 -10.86
CA ARG A 74 8.40 9.34 -12.21
C ARG A 74 8.15 10.38 -13.31
N ILE A 75 7.17 11.26 -13.12
CA ILE A 75 6.84 12.33 -14.07
C ILE A 75 8.00 13.32 -14.19
N MET A 76 8.57 13.77 -13.06
CA MET A 76 9.64 14.78 -13.04
C MET A 76 10.86 14.40 -13.86
N PHE A 77 11.13 13.09 -14.03
CA PHE A 77 12.25 12.62 -14.85
C PHE A 77 12.13 13.00 -16.33
N HIS A 78 10.92 12.91 -16.89
CA HIS A 78 10.68 13.20 -18.31
C HIS A 78 10.07 14.57 -18.56
N PHE A 79 9.38 15.14 -17.57
CA PHE A 79 8.65 16.41 -17.65
C PHE A 79 9.08 17.29 -16.48
N SER A 80 10.14 18.06 -16.67
CA SER A 80 10.60 19.02 -15.67
C SER A 80 9.57 20.14 -15.51
N ASN A 81 9.04 20.30 -14.30
CA ASN A 81 8.13 21.36 -13.93
C ASN A 81 8.52 21.88 -12.54
N PRO A 82 8.95 23.16 -12.41
CA PRO A 82 9.35 23.73 -11.12
C PRO A 82 8.29 23.64 -10.03
N ASP A 83 7.01 23.84 -10.38
CA ASP A 83 5.91 23.80 -9.42
C ASP A 83 5.71 22.38 -8.87
N LEU A 84 5.82 21.37 -9.73
CA LEU A 84 5.77 19.97 -9.29
C LEU A 84 6.95 19.62 -8.39
N LYS A 85 8.16 20.11 -8.72
CA LYS A 85 9.34 19.89 -7.86
C LYS A 85 9.15 20.50 -6.49
N ILE A 86 8.66 21.73 -6.39
CA ILE A 86 8.38 22.38 -5.10
C ILE A 86 7.39 21.55 -4.29
N LEU A 87 6.28 21.10 -4.91
CA LEU A 87 5.29 20.26 -4.21
C LEU A 87 5.89 18.94 -3.71
N VAL A 88 6.74 18.29 -4.51
CA VAL A 88 7.41 17.05 -4.13
C VAL A 88 8.40 17.28 -2.99
N ASP A 89 9.27 18.27 -3.10
CA ASP A 89 10.29 18.59 -2.09
C ASP A 89 9.62 18.99 -0.76
N ASP A 90 8.62 19.88 -0.80
CA ASP A 90 7.87 20.29 0.41
C ASP A 90 7.16 19.11 1.06
N PHE A 91 6.62 18.18 0.26
CA PHE A 91 5.96 17.00 0.81
C PHE A 91 6.97 16.03 1.44
N ILE A 92 8.13 15.81 0.82
CA ILE A 92 9.22 15.00 1.39
C ILE A 92 9.66 15.59 2.75
N ASP A 93 9.77 16.91 2.84
CA ASP A 93 10.11 17.61 4.08
C ASP A 93 9.07 17.39 5.16
N LEU A 94 7.79 17.45 4.79
CA LEU A 94 6.68 17.16 5.69
C LEU A 94 6.73 15.70 6.18
N LEU A 95 6.97 14.73 5.29
CA LEU A 95 7.09 13.32 5.67
C LEU A 95 8.23 13.09 6.66
N ALA A 96 9.41 13.69 6.40
CA ALA A 96 10.56 13.59 7.30
C ALA A 96 10.26 14.18 8.69
N LYS A 97 9.40 15.21 8.76
CA LYS A 97 9.01 15.87 10.00
C LYS A 97 7.90 15.13 10.75
N ALA A 98 7.01 14.46 10.02
CA ALA A 98 5.95 13.61 10.58
C ALA A 98 6.47 12.25 11.06
N GLN A 99 7.59 11.76 10.51
CA GLN A 99 8.20 10.50 10.89
C GLN A 99 8.71 10.57 12.34
N GLN A 100 8.36 9.56 13.15
CA GLN A 100 8.86 9.44 14.51
C GLN A 100 10.35 9.09 14.50
N SER A 101 11.05 9.37 15.60
CA SER A 101 12.51 9.26 15.68
C SER A 101 13.07 7.86 15.38
N ASP A 102 12.27 6.82 15.61
CA ASP A 102 12.62 5.42 15.35
C ASP A 102 12.24 4.93 13.94
N GLY A 103 11.69 5.80 13.10
CA GLY A 103 11.31 5.49 11.72
C GLY A 103 9.82 5.25 11.50
N TYR A 104 9.00 5.18 12.55
CA TYR A 104 7.56 4.93 12.39
C TYR A 104 6.85 6.10 11.71
N LEU A 105 6.09 5.82 10.65
CA LEU A 105 5.27 6.78 9.94
C LEU A 105 3.94 6.15 9.50
N TYR A 106 2.92 6.33 10.33
CA TYR A 106 1.54 5.93 10.05
C TYR A 106 0.58 6.81 10.85
N THR A 107 0.00 7.80 10.18
CA THR A 107 -0.68 8.91 10.85
C THR A 107 -1.94 8.48 11.60
N TYR A 108 -2.60 7.39 11.19
CA TYR A 108 -3.76 6.82 11.90
C TYR A 108 -3.43 6.49 13.36
N ASN A 109 -2.38 5.70 13.58
CA ASN A 109 -1.95 5.35 14.93
C ASN A 109 -1.25 6.51 15.64
N GLN A 110 -0.40 7.27 14.95
CA GLN A 110 0.29 8.42 15.56
C GLN A 110 -0.70 9.43 16.17
N ILE A 111 -1.86 9.64 15.53
CA ILE A 111 -2.84 10.65 15.94
C ILE A 111 -3.93 10.05 16.82
N HIS A 112 -4.54 8.93 16.43
CA HIS A 112 -5.69 8.40 17.17
C HIS A 112 -5.31 7.44 18.30
N PHE A 113 -4.16 6.77 18.20
CA PHE A 113 -3.75 5.70 19.11
C PHE A 113 -2.26 5.81 19.47
N PRO A 114 -1.79 6.96 20.00
CA PRO A 114 -0.39 7.17 20.29
C PRO A 114 0.15 6.07 21.21
N GLY A 115 1.31 5.52 20.86
CA GLY A 115 1.94 4.40 21.57
C GLY A 115 1.43 3.00 21.15
N GLN A 116 0.42 2.91 20.29
CA GLN A 116 -0.02 1.64 19.71
C GLN A 116 0.48 1.50 18.28
N ARG A 117 1.06 0.36 17.95
CA ARG A 117 1.55 0.00 16.62
C ARG A 117 1.38 -1.50 16.43
N TRP A 118 1.24 -1.95 15.18
CA TRP A 118 1.25 -3.36 14.82
C TRP A 118 0.11 -4.20 15.41
N VAL A 119 -1.04 -3.56 15.73
CA VAL A 119 -2.14 -4.19 16.47
C VAL A 119 -3.03 -5.04 15.55
N ASP A 120 -3.51 -4.42 14.47
CA ASP A 120 -4.51 -5.00 13.56
C ASP A 120 -3.97 -5.17 12.13
N LEU A 121 -2.80 -5.80 12.01
CA LEU A 121 -2.11 -5.95 10.73
C LEU A 121 -2.96 -6.64 9.63
N GLN A 122 -3.91 -7.52 9.94
CA GLN A 122 -4.78 -8.15 8.93
C GLN A 122 -5.86 -7.21 8.37
N VAL A 123 -6.07 -6.04 8.99
CA VAL A 123 -7.17 -5.12 8.66
C VAL A 123 -6.68 -3.69 8.42
N GLU A 124 -5.79 -3.15 9.24
CA GLU A 124 -5.49 -1.71 9.31
C GLU A 124 -4.32 -1.25 8.42
N HIS A 125 -3.76 -2.09 7.53
CA HIS A 125 -2.87 -1.67 6.42
C HIS A 125 -1.63 -0.85 6.84
N GLU A 126 -1.06 -1.12 8.02
CA GLU A 126 0.15 -0.41 8.48
C GLU A 126 1.35 -0.69 7.56
N PHE A 127 1.64 -1.97 7.27
CA PHE A 127 2.77 -2.29 6.38
C PHE A 127 2.44 -1.93 4.94
N TYR A 128 1.17 -2.04 4.54
CA TYR A 128 0.72 -1.58 3.23
C TYR A 128 1.06 -0.10 2.98
N CYS A 129 0.77 0.78 3.94
CA CYS A 129 1.10 2.20 3.79
C CYS A 129 2.62 2.43 3.77
N LEU A 130 3.37 1.74 4.63
CA LEU A 130 4.83 1.81 4.63
C LEU A 130 5.45 1.28 3.31
N GLY A 131 4.84 0.26 2.70
CA GLY A 131 5.27 -0.26 1.41
C GLY A 131 5.10 0.78 0.31
N HIS A 132 3.95 1.47 0.25
CA HIS A 132 3.74 2.58 -0.70
C HIS A 132 4.71 3.75 -0.47
N LEU A 133 5.05 4.07 0.78
CA LEU A 133 6.09 5.05 1.10
C LEU A 133 7.45 4.63 0.51
N ILE A 134 7.83 3.38 0.71
CA ILE A 134 9.10 2.83 0.22
C ILE A 134 9.13 2.82 -1.32
N GLU A 135 8.04 2.43 -1.99
CA GLU A 135 7.97 2.48 -3.46
C GLU A 135 8.16 3.90 -3.99
N ALA A 136 7.50 4.89 -3.38
CA ALA A 136 7.66 6.30 -3.74
C ALA A 136 9.10 6.78 -3.56
N ALA A 137 9.74 6.37 -2.47
CA ALA A 137 11.13 6.70 -2.18
C ALA A 137 12.12 6.11 -3.18
N VAL A 138 11.94 4.85 -3.56
CA VAL A 138 12.77 4.19 -4.58
C VAL A 138 12.60 4.89 -5.91
N SER A 139 11.36 5.17 -6.34
CA SER A 139 11.12 5.88 -7.60
C SER A 139 11.75 7.27 -7.60
N HIS A 140 11.63 8.02 -6.51
CA HIS A 140 12.26 9.34 -6.38
C HIS A 140 13.78 9.27 -6.48
N PHE A 141 14.40 8.31 -5.78
CA PHE A 141 15.84 8.12 -5.83
C PHE A 141 16.31 7.71 -7.22
N GLU A 142 15.64 6.76 -7.88
CA GLU A 142 16.00 6.31 -9.21
C GLU A 142 15.90 7.42 -10.28
N THR A 143 15.00 8.39 -10.09
CA THR A 143 14.80 9.48 -11.07
C THR A 143 15.59 10.74 -10.78
N THR A 144 15.89 11.04 -9.52
CA THR A 144 16.52 12.32 -9.13
C THR A 144 17.93 12.16 -8.55
N ALA A 145 18.30 10.94 -8.13
CA ALA A 145 19.46 10.65 -7.28
C ALA A 145 19.44 11.37 -5.89
N GLU A 146 18.36 12.06 -5.54
CA GLU A 146 18.20 12.69 -4.24
C GLU A 146 17.84 11.66 -3.16
N THR A 147 18.48 11.73 -2.00
CA THR A 147 18.43 10.69 -0.96
C THR A 147 17.51 11.03 0.22
N LYS A 148 16.91 12.22 0.26
CA LYS A 148 16.12 12.67 1.42
C LYS A 148 14.91 11.76 1.70
N LEU A 149 14.12 11.49 0.67
CA LEU A 149 12.98 10.56 0.79
C LEU A 149 13.44 9.10 0.98
N LEU A 150 14.55 8.71 0.35
CA LEU A 150 15.16 7.40 0.55
C LEU A 150 15.53 7.17 2.03
N ALA A 151 16.11 8.18 2.70
CA ALA A 151 16.45 8.10 4.11
C ALA A 151 15.21 7.95 5.02
N VAL A 152 14.08 8.58 4.68
CA VAL A 152 12.80 8.39 5.38
C VAL A 152 12.33 6.94 5.23
N ALA A 153 12.35 6.41 4.00
CA ALA A 153 11.96 5.03 3.72
C ALA A 153 12.89 4.00 4.38
N GLN A 154 14.21 4.23 4.37
CA GLN A 154 15.18 3.36 5.03
C GLN A 154 14.94 3.30 6.54
N LYS A 155 14.70 4.43 7.22
CA LYS A 155 14.35 4.41 8.65
C LYS A 155 13.09 3.59 8.94
N ALA A 156 12.05 3.71 8.10
CA ALA A 156 10.85 2.91 8.24
C ALA A 156 11.13 1.41 8.01
N ALA A 157 11.93 1.07 7.00
CA ALA A 157 12.34 -0.30 6.72
C ALA A 157 13.24 -0.89 7.81
N ASP A 158 14.16 -0.10 8.37
CA ASP A 158 15.04 -0.48 9.47
C ASP A 158 14.23 -0.80 10.73
N LEU A 159 13.19 -0.02 11.01
CA LEU A 159 12.24 -0.34 12.09
C LEU A 159 11.53 -1.68 11.84
N LEU A 160 11.09 -1.94 10.60
CA LEU A 160 10.48 -3.22 10.25
C LEU A 160 11.47 -4.38 10.37
N VAL A 161 12.72 -4.21 9.94
CA VAL A 161 13.79 -5.21 10.11
C VAL A 161 14.03 -5.48 11.58
N LYS A 162 14.15 -4.44 12.39
CA LYS A 162 14.37 -4.55 13.84
C LYS A 162 13.23 -5.31 14.54
N ASP A 163 11.98 -4.97 14.23
CA ASP A 163 10.81 -5.53 14.92
C ASP A 163 10.40 -6.91 14.37
N PHE A 164 10.68 -7.20 13.08
CA PHE A 164 10.08 -8.34 12.38
C PHE A 164 11.04 -9.31 11.68
N SER A 165 12.36 -9.13 11.76
CA SER A 165 13.31 -10.12 11.20
C SER A 165 13.07 -11.54 11.74
N ASP A 166 12.82 -11.65 13.05
CA ASP A 166 12.59 -12.93 13.73
C ASP A 166 11.14 -13.11 14.20
N SER A 167 10.20 -12.30 13.69
CA SER A 167 8.81 -12.37 14.17
C SER A 167 8.09 -13.64 13.72
N ILE A 168 7.10 -14.01 14.52
CA ILE A 168 6.14 -15.07 14.17
C ILE A 168 5.22 -14.64 13.00
N PRO A 169 4.55 -15.60 12.33
CA PRO A 169 3.69 -15.32 11.17
C PRO A 169 2.51 -14.36 11.44
N ASP A 170 2.14 -14.20 12.71
CA ASP A 170 1.08 -13.31 13.18
C ASP A 170 1.30 -11.84 12.81
N PHE A 171 2.54 -11.45 12.52
CA PHE A 171 2.93 -10.12 12.09
C PHE A 171 3.14 -10.05 10.58
N THR A 172 2.12 -10.43 9.83
CA THR A 172 2.02 -10.19 8.39
C THR A 172 0.82 -9.28 8.14
N ASP A 173 0.93 -8.37 7.18
CA ASP A 173 -0.20 -7.51 6.81
C ASP A 173 -1.25 -8.32 6.02
N GLY A 174 -2.51 -8.02 6.25
CA GLY A 174 -3.64 -8.60 5.53
C GLY A 174 -3.76 -8.10 4.10
N HIS A 175 -3.10 -7.00 3.77
CA HIS A 175 -2.89 -6.53 2.42
C HIS A 175 -1.40 -6.56 2.08
N GLU A 176 -1.00 -7.42 1.15
CA GLU A 176 0.34 -7.45 0.57
C GLU A 176 0.70 -6.10 -0.03
N GLU A 177 1.98 -5.77 -0.10
CA GLU A 177 2.57 -4.58 -0.75
C GLU A 177 4.03 -4.48 -0.30
N ILE A 178 4.23 -4.55 1.02
CA ILE A 178 5.52 -4.34 1.68
C ILE A 178 6.60 -5.28 1.16
N GLU A 179 6.22 -6.49 0.75
CA GLU A 179 7.13 -7.48 0.20
C GLU A 179 7.77 -7.00 -1.11
N ILE A 180 6.99 -6.39 -2.01
CA ILE A 180 7.50 -5.81 -3.27
C ILE A 180 8.40 -4.62 -2.96
N ALA A 181 7.92 -3.73 -2.08
CA ALA A 181 8.59 -2.50 -1.73
C ALA A 181 9.98 -2.75 -1.11
N LEU A 182 10.09 -3.72 -0.20
CA LEU A 182 11.36 -4.11 0.41
C LEU A 182 12.34 -4.74 -0.61
N ILE A 183 11.85 -5.51 -1.58
CA ILE A 183 12.71 -6.04 -2.66
C ILE A 183 13.24 -4.88 -3.52
N LYS A 184 12.40 -3.90 -3.85
CA LYS A 184 12.83 -2.70 -4.59
C LYS A 184 13.82 -1.87 -3.79
N LEU A 185 13.60 -1.70 -2.49
CA LEU A 185 14.51 -0.96 -1.62
C LEU A 185 15.86 -1.66 -1.49
N TRP A 186 15.89 -2.99 -1.39
CA TRP A 186 17.13 -3.76 -1.46
C TRP A 186 17.88 -3.48 -2.76
N LYS A 187 17.22 -3.53 -3.92
CA LYS A 187 17.87 -3.21 -5.22
C LYS A 187 18.45 -1.80 -5.26
N ALA A 188 17.81 -0.84 -4.60
CA ALA A 188 18.25 0.56 -4.57
C ALA A 188 19.36 0.85 -3.56
N THR A 189 19.56 0.00 -2.55
CA THR A 189 20.44 0.28 -1.39
C THR A 189 21.48 -0.79 -1.12
N ASP A 190 21.40 -1.94 -1.78
CA ASP A 190 22.19 -3.15 -1.54
C ASP A 190 22.07 -3.71 -0.10
N ASN A 191 21.12 -3.23 0.72
CA ASN A 191 20.93 -3.73 2.08
C ASN A 191 20.17 -5.07 2.09
N ILE A 192 20.91 -6.16 2.31
CA ILE A 192 20.39 -7.53 2.24
C ILE A 192 19.31 -7.84 3.29
N GLU A 193 19.24 -7.09 4.39
CA GLU A 193 18.24 -7.30 5.43
C GLU A 193 16.82 -7.00 4.92
N TYR A 194 16.66 -6.04 4.01
CA TYR A 194 15.38 -5.74 3.37
C TYR A 194 14.90 -6.91 2.50
N LEU A 195 15.81 -7.52 1.72
CA LEU A 195 15.48 -8.70 0.92
C LEU A 195 15.14 -9.91 1.82
N ALA A 196 15.89 -10.10 2.90
CA ALA A 196 15.64 -11.16 3.87
C ALA A 196 14.26 -11.01 4.53
N LEU A 197 13.89 -9.80 4.95
CA LEU A 197 12.60 -9.52 5.54
C LEU A 197 11.45 -9.71 4.53
N ALA A 198 11.61 -9.24 3.28
CA ALA A 198 10.62 -9.44 2.22
C ALA A 198 10.35 -10.94 2.01
N LYS A 199 11.42 -11.74 1.91
CA LYS A 199 11.33 -13.20 1.80
C LYS A 199 10.62 -13.81 3.00
N ALA A 200 10.97 -13.37 4.22
CA ALA A 200 10.36 -13.87 5.43
C ALA A 200 8.84 -13.59 5.48
N PHE A 201 8.39 -12.40 5.07
CA PHE A 201 6.95 -12.10 5.00
C PHE A 201 6.20 -12.98 3.99
N VAL A 202 6.77 -13.23 2.81
CA VAL A 202 6.19 -14.18 1.84
C VAL A 202 6.11 -15.59 2.41
N GLU A 203 7.17 -16.07 3.08
CA GLU A 203 7.24 -17.43 3.63
C GLU A 203 6.32 -17.64 4.85
N ARG A 204 6.11 -16.60 5.66
CA ARG A 204 5.17 -16.59 6.80
C ARG A 204 3.71 -16.57 6.36
N ARG A 205 3.42 -16.05 5.18
CA ARG A 205 2.04 -15.94 4.70
C ARG A 205 1.43 -17.32 4.52
N GLY A 206 0.28 -17.52 5.16
CA GLY A 206 -0.44 -18.80 5.15
C GLY A 206 -0.02 -19.78 6.24
N THR A 207 0.84 -19.37 7.19
CA THR A 207 1.31 -20.22 8.28
C THR A 207 0.85 -19.75 9.66
N ILE A 208 -0.07 -18.78 9.73
CA ILE A 208 -0.70 -18.34 10.98
C ILE A 208 -1.57 -19.47 11.53
N LYS A 209 -1.28 -19.91 12.76
CA LYS A 209 -2.09 -20.93 13.44
C LYS A 209 -3.44 -20.34 13.83
N LEU A 210 -4.51 -21.12 13.66
CA LEU A 210 -5.87 -20.71 14.03
C LEU A 210 -6.28 -19.38 13.35
N PHE A 211 -5.86 -19.18 12.10
CA PHE A 211 -6.13 -17.96 11.32
C PHE A 211 -7.58 -17.44 11.41
N PRO A 212 -8.65 -18.28 11.32
CA PRO A 212 -10.02 -17.78 11.45
C PRO A 212 -10.29 -17.02 12.75
N PHE A 213 -9.71 -17.48 13.87
CA PHE A 213 -9.85 -16.83 15.17
C PHE A 213 -9.05 -15.51 15.22
N LYS A 214 -7.84 -15.50 14.68
CA LYS A 214 -7.04 -14.26 14.56
C LYS A 214 -7.78 -13.22 13.72
N MET A 215 -8.28 -13.62 12.54
CA MET A 215 -9.00 -12.71 11.65
C MET A 215 -10.27 -12.17 12.31
N LEU A 216 -11.06 -13.04 12.96
CA LEU A 216 -12.24 -12.61 13.72
C LEU A 216 -11.87 -11.61 14.82
N SER A 217 -10.80 -11.88 15.58
CA SER A 217 -10.31 -10.98 16.62
C SER A 217 -9.94 -9.60 16.06
N GLN A 218 -9.19 -9.55 14.95
CA GLN A 218 -8.74 -8.28 14.37
C GLN A 218 -9.86 -7.50 13.68
N VAL A 219 -10.85 -8.18 13.08
CA VAL A 219 -12.06 -7.51 12.57
C VAL A 219 -12.86 -6.89 13.72
N LEU A 220 -12.99 -7.60 14.85
CA LEU A 220 -13.68 -7.06 16.02
C LEU A 220 -12.91 -5.90 16.67
N ASP A 221 -11.58 -5.99 16.78
CA ASP A 221 -10.77 -4.95 17.39
C ASP A 221 -10.73 -3.68 16.52
N SER A 222 -10.44 -3.82 15.23
CA SER A 222 -10.48 -2.70 14.29
C SER A 222 -11.87 -2.05 14.25
N GLY A 223 -12.95 -2.85 14.31
CA GLY A 223 -14.31 -2.31 14.41
C GLY A 223 -14.57 -1.51 15.71
N ARG A 224 -13.97 -1.90 16.84
CA ARG A 224 -14.03 -1.12 18.09
C ARG A 224 -13.20 0.16 18.00
N ARG A 225 -12.00 0.07 17.41
CA ARG A 225 -11.08 1.21 17.20
C ARG A 225 -11.72 2.25 16.31
N MET A 226 -12.33 1.85 15.19
CA MET A 226 -13.08 2.76 14.32
C MET A 226 -14.23 3.46 15.06
N LYS A 227 -15.04 2.73 15.84
CA LYS A 227 -16.10 3.35 16.67
C LYS A 227 -15.56 4.34 17.70
N LEU A 228 -14.37 4.07 18.25
CA LEU A 228 -13.70 5.00 19.16
C LEU A 228 -13.25 6.26 18.42
N VAL A 229 -12.72 6.15 17.19
CA VAL A 229 -12.41 7.30 16.33
C VAL A 229 -13.67 8.10 16.01
N ASP A 230 -14.78 7.45 15.66
CA ASP A 230 -16.06 8.11 15.39
C ASP A 230 -16.54 8.91 16.61
N LYS A 231 -16.46 8.32 17.82
CA LYS A 231 -16.79 9.03 19.06
C LYS A 231 -15.85 10.21 19.33
N LYS A 232 -14.54 10.06 19.08
CA LYS A 232 -13.57 11.16 19.22
C LYS A 232 -13.88 12.29 18.23
N ARG A 233 -14.31 11.95 17.01
CA ARG A 233 -14.73 12.90 15.98
C ARG A 233 -15.96 13.68 16.42
N GLU A 234 -17.00 13.01 16.93
CA GLU A 234 -18.21 13.65 17.45
C GLU A 234 -17.87 14.70 18.53
N LEU A 235 -17.03 14.33 19.50
CA LEU A 235 -16.57 15.26 20.55
C LEU A 235 -15.76 16.43 19.99
N TRP A 236 -14.84 16.14 19.07
CA TRP A 236 -14.00 17.15 18.45
C TRP A 236 -14.83 18.17 17.65
N LEU A 237 -15.89 17.74 16.95
CA LEU A 237 -16.80 18.62 16.21
C LEU A 237 -17.66 19.50 17.11
N ILE A 238 -17.99 19.04 18.34
CA ILE A 238 -18.67 19.89 19.33
C ILE A 238 -17.76 21.04 19.77
N GLU A 239 -16.46 20.78 19.93
CA GLU A 239 -15.47 21.79 20.31
C GLU A 239 -15.06 22.71 19.14
N HIS A 240 -15.25 22.26 17.90
CA HIS A 240 -14.86 22.96 16.68
C HIS A 240 -16.04 23.07 15.68
N PRO A 241 -17.11 23.83 16.03
CA PRO A 241 -18.34 23.88 15.23
C PRO A 241 -18.14 24.48 13.84
N ASP A 242 -17.12 25.32 13.65
CA ASP A 242 -16.78 25.93 12.36
C ASP A 242 -15.90 25.02 11.48
N HIS A 243 -15.57 23.80 11.93
CA HIS A 243 -14.75 22.90 11.14
C HIS A 243 -15.50 22.39 9.90
N ASN A 244 -14.95 22.70 8.74
CA ASN A 244 -15.48 22.23 7.48
C ASN A 244 -15.14 20.74 7.27
N THR A 245 -16.10 19.86 7.57
CA THR A 245 -15.98 18.43 7.34
C THR A 245 -15.92 18.11 5.85
N PHE A 246 -14.90 17.36 5.44
CA PHE A 246 -14.83 16.82 4.09
C PHE A 246 -15.95 15.77 3.89
N LYS A 247 -16.69 15.87 2.78
CA LYS A 247 -17.67 14.86 2.37
C LYS A 247 -17.21 14.19 1.09
N LEU A 248 -17.05 12.87 1.15
CA LEU A 248 -16.89 12.05 -0.05
C LEU A 248 -18.14 12.15 -0.93
N PRO A 249 -18.00 12.16 -2.26
CA PRO A 249 -19.14 12.04 -3.16
C PRO A 249 -19.88 10.72 -2.92
N GLU A 250 -21.16 10.66 -3.31
CA GLU A 250 -21.94 9.43 -3.21
C GLU A 250 -21.24 8.29 -3.96
N ARG A 251 -21.25 7.10 -3.36
CA ARG A 251 -20.71 5.90 -4.01
C ARG A 251 -21.52 5.59 -5.27
N ASN A 252 -20.83 5.16 -6.31
CA ASN A 252 -21.48 4.61 -7.50
C ASN A 252 -22.43 3.47 -7.09
N LYS A 253 -23.67 3.53 -7.56
CA LYS A 253 -24.67 2.49 -7.30
C LYS A 253 -24.25 1.22 -8.02
N ASN A 254 -24.04 0.15 -7.27
CA ASN A 254 -23.77 -1.19 -7.80
C ASN A 254 -24.73 -2.20 -7.18
N ILE A 255 -25.12 -3.21 -7.94
CA ILE A 255 -25.94 -4.31 -7.44
C ILE A 255 -25.04 -5.22 -6.61
N VAL A 256 -25.35 -5.33 -5.31
CA VAL A 256 -24.69 -6.25 -4.40
C VAL A 256 -25.64 -7.42 -4.13
N PRO A 257 -25.33 -8.63 -4.64
CA PRO A 257 -26.18 -9.80 -4.39
C PRO A 257 -26.27 -10.13 -2.89
N LEU A 258 -27.40 -10.70 -2.46
CA LEU A 258 -27.63 -11.07 -1.05
C LEU A 258 -26.56 -12.01 -0.49
N TRP A 259 -26.01 -12.89 -1.32
CA TRP A 259 -24.96 -13.84 -0.93
C TRP A 259 -23.55 -13.22 -0.89
N ALA A 260 -23.35 -11.96 -1.31
CA ALA A 260 -22.03 -11.33 -1.34
C ALA A 260 -21.44 -11.14 0.05
N GLY A 261 -22.26 -10.68 1.02
CA GLY A 261 -21.83 -10.50 2.41
C GLY A 261 -21.38 -11.81 3.07
N PRO A 262 -22.22 -12.86 3.11
CA PRO A 262 -21.82 -14.17 3.62
C PRO A 262 -20.60 -14.77 2.91
N ARG A 263 -20.52 -14.63 1.58
CA ARG A 263 -19.37 -15.12 0.79
C ARG A 263 -18.08 -14.37 1.16
N PHE A 264 -18.16 -13.04 1.35
CA PHE A 264 -17.01 -12.26 1.81
C PHE A 264 -16.57 -12.70 3.21
N ALA A 265 -17.50 -12.84 4.16
CA ALA A 265 -17.18 -13.31 5.51
C ALA A 265 -16.49 -14.68 5.52
N ILE A 266 -16.99 -15.64 4.72
CA ILE A 266 -16.34 -16.95 4.56
C ILE A 266 -14.94 -16.80 3.96
N SER A 267 -14.79 -15.98 2.91
CA SER A 267 -13.49 -15.74 2.27
C SER A 267 -12.49 -15.10 3.23
N ALA A 268 -12.92 -14.16 4.06
CA ALA A 268 -12.10 -13.51 5.09
C ALA A 268 -11.68 -14.52 6.16
N LEU A 269 -12.64 -15.21 6.80
CA LEU A 269 -12.36 -16.15 7.88
C LEU A 269 -11.53 -17.36 7.45
N THR A 270 -11.71 -17.85 6.23
CA THR A 270 -10.88 -18.94 5.68
C THR A 270 -9.48 -18.50 5.26
N GLY A 271 -9.18 -17.19 5.31
CA GLY A 271 -7.91 -16.62 4.87
C GLY A 271 -7.75 -16.53 3.37
N LYS A 272 -8.77 -16.84 2.57
CA LYS A 272 -8.69 -16.66 1.11
C LYS A 272 -8.58 -15.20 0.74
N TYR A 273 -9.32 -14.32 1.42
CA TYR A 273 -9.35 -12.88 1.15
C TYR A 273 -7.96 -12.23 1.22
N ASN A 274 -7.16 -12.60 2.24
CA ASN A 274 -5.80 -12.09 2.53
C ASN A 274 -4.68 -13.04 2.06
N GLN A 275 -5.03 -14.09 1.28
CA GLN A 275 -4.07 -15.10 0.83
C GLN A 275 -3.32 -15.79 2.00
N GLN A 276 -4.00 -15.96 3.13
CA GLN A 276 -3.54 -16.63 4.36
C GLN A 276 -4.09 -18.06 4.51
N HIS A 277 -4.88 -18.53 3.54
CA HIS A 277 -5.52 -19.86 3.60
C HIS A 277 -4.53 -21.04 3.50
N LYS A 278 -3.34 -20.82 2.91
CA LYS A 278 -2.26 -21.80 2.70
C LYS A 278 -0.92 -21.10 2.54
N PRO A 279 0.23 -21.76 2.83
CA PRO A 279 1.55 -21.21 2.51
C PRO A 279 1.62 -20.66 1.09
N ALA A 280 2.25 -19.50 0.88
CA ALA A 280 2.29 -18.84 -0.43
C ALA A 280 2.82 -19.77 -1.55
N SER A 281 3.81 -20.60 -1.22
CA SER A 281 4.39 -21.62 -2.10
C SER A 281 3.36 -22.68 -2.57
N GLU A 282 2.32 -22.95 -1.78
CA GLU A 282 1.30 -23.97 -2.06
C GLU A 282 0.04 -23.42 -2.76
N GLN A 283 -0.08 -22.09 -2.90
CA GLN A 283 -1.23 -21.46 -3.55
C GLN A 283 -1.13 -21.57 -5.07
N LYS A 284 -2.01 -22.38 -5.67
CA LYS A 284 -1.99 -22.73 -7.11
C LYS A 284 -3.09 -22.07 -7.96
N LYS A 285 -3.92 -21.21 -7.37
CA LYS A 285 -5.10 -20.62 -8.03
C LYS A 285 -5.24 -19.15 -7.66
N ALA A 286 -5.73 -18.36 -8.61
CA ALA A 286 -6.13 -16.97 -8.34
C ALA A 286 -7.43 -16.93 -7.54
N GLU A 287 -7.31 -16.67 -6.24
CA GLU A 287 -8.40 -16.67 -5.24
C GLU A 287 -8.27 -15.46 -4.30
N GLY A 288 -9.37 -15.10 -3.65
CA GLY A 288 -9.40 -13.97 -2.72
C GLY A 288 -9.48 -12.61 -3.40
N HIS A 289 -9.11 -11.55 -2.67
CA HIS A 289 -9.06 -10.20 -3.20
C HIS A 289 -8.04 -10.09 -4.34
N SER A 290 -8.41 -9.44 -5.45
CA SER A 290 -7.63 -9.47 -6.69
C SER A 290 -6.29 -8.74 -6.58
N VAL A 291 -6.27 -7.52 -6.04
CA VAL A 291 -5.04 -6.71 -5.91
C VAL A 291 -4.04 -7.37 -4.95
N ARG A 292 -4.46 -7.68 -3.72
CA ARG A 292 -3.73 -8.51 -2.75
C ARG A 292 -3.02 -9.72 -3.36
N PHE A 293 -3.79 -10.55 -4.09
CA PHE A 293 -3.22 -11.69 -4.81
C PHE A 293 -2.15 -11.28 -5.82
N CYS A 294 -2.41 -10.26 -6.65
CA CYS A 294 -1.44 -9.79 -7.65
C CYS A 294 -0.17 -9.22 -7.02
N TYR A 295 -0.28 -8.51 -5.90
CA TYR A 295 0.88 -8.03 -5.16
C TYR A 295 1.69 -9.18 -4.58
N LEU A 296 1.04 -10.18 -3.96
CA LEU A 296 1.70 -11.39 -3.51
C LEU A 296 2.47 -12.08 -4.64
N LYS A 297 1.79 -12.31 -5.78
CA LYS A 297 2.41 -13.02 -6.92
C LYS A 297 3.51 -12.21 -7.59
N THR A 298 3.46 -10.89 -7.52
CA THR A 298 4.55 -10.01 -7.97
C THR A 298 5.78 -10.22 -7.08
N ALA A 299 5.64 -10.16 -5.76
CA ALA A 299 6.74 -10.41 -4.84
C ALA A 299 7.32 -11.83 -5.01
N GLU A 300 6.47 -12.86 -5.13
CA GLU A 300 6.93 -14.23 -5.35
C GLU A 300 7.69 -14.40 -6.67
N ALA A 301 7.26 -13.73 -7.74
CA ALA A 301 7.96 -13.76 -9.02
C ALA A 301 9.33 -13.06 -8.94
N MET A 302 9.39 -11.90 -8.27
CA MET A 302 10.64 -11.19 -8.05
C MET A 302 11.64 -12.03 -7.25
N LEU A 303 11.20 -12.64 -6.14
CA LEU A 303 12.05 -13.52 -5.32
C LEU A 303 12.51 -14.75 -6.11
N ALA A 304 11.60 -15.43 -6.82
CA ALA A 304 11.95 -16.61 -7.61
C ALA A 304 12.98 -16.28 -8.70
N GLN A 305 12.88 -15.09 -9.32
CA GLN A 305 13.86 -14.61 -10.28
C GLN A 305 15.22 -14.30 -9.63
N ILE A 306 15.23 -13.58 -8.50
CA ILE A 306 16.46 -13.24 -7.76
C ILE A 306 17.20 -14.51 -7.30
N GLN A 307 16.45 -15.51 -6.86
CA GLN A 307 17.00 -16.76 -6.32
C GLN A 307 17.26 -17.84 -7.38
N GLY A 308 17.00 -17.57 -8.67
CA GLY A 308 17.19 -18.56 -9.74
C GLY A 308 16.28 -19.80 -9.60
N GLN A 309 15.11 -19.66 -8.99
CA GLN A 309 14.19 -20.78 -8.72
C GLN A 309 13.33 -21.10 -9.96
N GLU A 310 13.92 -21.73 -10.97
CA GLU A 310 13.25 -22.03 -12.25
C GLU A 310 11.93 -22.80 -12.08
N ASN A 311 11.90 -23.78 -11.17
CA ASN A 311 10.68 -24.54 -10.85
C ASN A 311 9.58 -23.64 -10.28
N ARG A 312 9.92 -22.66 -9.43
CA ARG A 312 8.95 -21.71 -8.87
C ARG A 312 8.44 -20.77 -9.95
N ILE A 313 9.31 -20.28 -10.83
CA ILE A 313 8.93 -19.45 -11.99
C ILE A 313 7.95 -20.21 -12.89
N LYS A 314 8.20 -21.50 -13.16
CA LYS A 314 7.27 -22.34 -13.94
C LYS A 314 5.90 -22.44 -13.27
N GLN A 315 5.84 -22.69 -11.96
CA GLN A 315 4.58 -22.73 -11.20
C GLN A 315 3.84 -21.39 -11.24
N LEU A 316 4.54 -20.27 -11.05
CA LEU A 316 3.96 -18.92 -11.13
C LEU A 316 3.40 -18.64 -12.53
N ARG A 317 4.07 -19.11 -13.59
CA ARG A 317 3.57 -19.02 -14.97
C ARG A 317 2.30 -19.84 -15.18
N GLU A 318 2.19 -21.02 -14.57
CA GLU A 318 0.95 -21.82 -14.61
C GLU A 318 -0.20 -21.10 -13.90
N ILE A 319 0.07 -20.49 -12.74
CA ILE A 319 -0.91 -19.68 -12.00
C ILE A 319 -1.35 -18.46 -12.82
N TRP A 320 -0.40 -17.73 -13.40
CA TRP A 320 -0.65 -16.61 -14.32
C TRP A 320 -1.53 -17.05 -15.49
N THR A 321 -1.15 -18.14 -16.16
CA THR A 321 -1.90 -18.69 -17.31
C THR A 321 -3.32 -19.03 -16.91
N GLN A 322 -3.53 -19.66 -15.76
CA GLN A 322 -4.87 -19.96 -15.25
C GLN A 322 -5.67 -18.68 -14.99
N MET A 323 -5.07 -17.67 -14.38
CA MET A 323 -5.72 -16.39 -14.11
C MET A 323 -6.16 -15.71 -15.41
N VAL A 324 -5.24 -15.53 -16.37
CA VAL A 324 -5.53 -14.81 -17.63
C VAL A 324 -6.48 -15.57 -18.55
N THR A 325 -6.50 -16.91 -18.50
CA THR A 325 -7.39 -17.71 -19.37
C THR A 325 -8.75 -18.02 -18.76
N ARG A 326 -8.93 -17.88 -17.44
CA ARG A 326 -10.17 -18.30 -16.76
C ARG A 326 -10.79 -17.26 -15.84
N ARG A 327 -10.04 -16.25 -15.40
CA ARG A 327 -10.44 -15.29 -14.35
C ARG A 327 -10.11 -13.83 -14.69
N MET A 328 -9.89 -13.54 -15.95
CA MET A 328 -9.65 -12.20 -16.48
C MET A 328 -10.72 -11.87 -17.52
N TYR A 329 -11.30 -10.68 -17.42
CA TYR A 329 -12.22 -10.16 -18.42
C TYR A 329 -11.48 -9.85 -19.72
N VAL A 330 -12.21 -9.77 -20.84
CA VAL A 330 -11.64 -9.41 -22.15
C VAL A 330 -10.90 -8.07 -22.15
N THR A 331 -11.25 -7.17 -21.23
CA THR A 331 -10.63 -5.85 -21.03
C THR A 331 -9.34 -5.90 -20.20
N GLY A 332 -8.92 -7.07 -19.72
CA GLY A 332 -7.82 -7.23 -18.77
C GLY A 332 -8.22 -7.02 -17.30
N GLY A 333 -9.47 -6.65 -17.03
CA GLY A 333 -9.99 -6.54 -15.66
C GLY A 333 -9.95 -7.87 -14.92
N ILE A 334 -9.70 -7.82 -13.61
CA ILE A 334 -9.72 -8.97 -12.70
C ILE A 334 -10.56 -8.65 -11.47
N GLY A 335 -11.11 -9.68 -10.83
CA GLY A 335 -12.06 -9.53 -9.73
C GLY A 335 -13.50 -9.42 -10.24
N SER A 336 -14.30 -10.45 -9.96
CA SER A 336 -15.69 -10.55 -10.41
C SER A 336 -16.71 -10.53 -9.27
N LEU A 337 -16.23 -10.55 -8.03
CA LEU A 337 -17.08 -10.52 -6.85
C LEU A 337 -17.19 -9.11 -6.26
N PRO A 338 -18.40 -8.56 -6.09
CA PRO A 338 -18.59 -7.31 -5.37
C PRO A 338 -18.29 -7.48 -3.87
N LEU A 339 -18.00 -6.38 -3.17
CA LEU A 339 -17.55 -6.30 -1.77
C LEU A 339 -16.16 -6.85 -1.49
N SER A 340 -15.84 -8.06 -1.94
CA SER A 340 -14.50 -8.63 -1.74
C SER A 340 -13.49 -8.22 -2.81
N GLU A 341 -13.95 -7.60 -3.90
CA GLU A 341 -13.14 -7.14 -5.03
C GLU A 341 -12.21 -8.26 -5.55
N GLY A 342 -12.75 -9.49 -5.49
CA GLY A 342 -11.98 -10.73 -5.54
C GLY A 342 -12.37 -11.64 -6.68
N PHE A 343 -11.58 -12.70 -6.87
CA PHE A 343 -11.82 -13.70 -7.89
C PHE A 343 -13.06 -14.55 -7.61
N GLY A 344 -13.88 -14.74 -8.66
CA GLY A 344 -15.11 -15.55 -8.66
C GLY A 344 -14.90 -17.05 -8.72
#